data_AF-A0A0C3PYA4-F1
#
_entry.id   AF-A0A0C3PYA4-F1
#
_cell.length_a   1.000
_cell.length_b   1.000
_cell.length_c   1.000
_cell.angle_alpha   90.00
_cell.angle_beta   90.00
_cell.angle_gamma   90.00
#
_symmetry.space_group_name_H-M   'P 1'
#
loop_
_entity.id
_entity.type
_entity.pdbx_description
1 polymer ?
#
loop_
_entity_poly.entity_id
_entity_poly.type
_entity_poly.pdbx_seq_one_letter_code
_entity_poly.pdbx_strand_id
1 'polypeptide(L)'
;MLTDRTSDLMSFTFKGTGVSVIGTVGPKQGLIRFSLDGKDITTFDRGRPKLKCDQVLFKLSNLPLGEHTVSGLLVGGGTNPNTGEEDGVFSVQRIKYTVPDK
;
A
#
# COMPACT_ATOMS: atom_id res chain seq x y z
N MET A 1 9.07 -5.65 7.08
CA MET A 1 9.19 -4.47 7.96
C MET A 1 7.82 -4.23 8.59
N LEU A 2 7.75 -4.20 9.92
CA LEU A 2 6.55 -3.89 10.72
C LEU A 2 6.86 -2.58 11.48
N THR A 3 5.96 -1.61 11.41
CA THR A 3 6.15 -0.29 12.02
C THR A 3 4.80 0.36 12.35
N ASP A 4 4.74 1.09 13.44
CA ASP A 4 3.60 1.86 13.95
C ASP A 4 3.88 3.38 13.94
N ARG A 5 5.02 3.80 13.36
CA ARG A 5 5.40 5.20 13.27
C ARG A 5 4.77 5.85 12.05
N THR A 6 3.81 6.74 12.28
CA THR A 6 3.32 7.66 11.25
C THR A 6 4.52 8.35 10.58
N SER A 7 4.53 8.39 9.25
CA SER A 7 5.63 8.80 8.35
C SER A 7 6.56 7.70 7.84
N ASP A 8 6.37 6.44 8.24
CA ASP A 8 7.12 5.35 7.63
C ASP A 8 6.76 5.16 6.15
N LEU A 9 7.82 5.03 5.34
CA LEU A 9 7.73 5.03 3.89
C LEU A 9 8.25 3.71 3.33
N MET A 10 7.45 3.13 2.45
CA MET A 10 7.87 2.11 1.50
C MET A 10 8.06 2.77 0.14
N SER A 11 9.16 2.50 -0.53
CA SER A 11 9.40 2.92 -1.92
C SER A 11 9.95 1.76 -2.73
N PHE A 12 9.53 1.64 -3.98
CA PHE A 12 10.01 0.64 -4.91
C PHE A 12 9.99 1.15 -6.35
N THR A 13 11.16 1.13 -6.98
CA THR A 13 11.34 1.49 -8.38
C THR A 13 11.29 0.25 -9.26
N PHE A 14 10.54 0.32 -10.35
CA PHE A 14 10.38 -0.75 -11.33
C PHE A 14 10.36 -0.20 -12.74
N LYS A 15 10.74 -1.02 -13.72
CA LYS A 15 10.54 -0.69 -15.13
C LYS A 15 9.43 -1.57 -15.70
N GLY A 16 8.32 -0.97 -16.12
CA GLY A 16 7.14 -1.73 -16.52
C GLY A 16 5.92 -0.88 -16.81
N THR A 17 4.78 -1.55 -17.00
CA THR A 17 3.50 -0.91 -17.37
C THR A 17 2.41 -1.08 -16.30
N GLY A 18 2.75 -1.69 -15.17
CA GLY A 18 1.81 -1.88 -14.06
C GLY A 18 2.48 -2.33 -12.78
N VAL A 19 1.81 -2.08 -11.66
CA VAL A 19 2.27 -2.44 -10.31
C VAL A 19 1.09 -2.82 -9.43
N SER A 20 1.32 -3.75 -8.51
CA SER A 20 0.37 -4.17 -7.47
C SER A 20 1.08 -4.29 -6.14
N VAL A 21 0.59 -3.58 -5.13
CA VAL A 21 1.06 -3.69 -3.75
C VAL A 21 0.11 -4.62 -3.00
N ILE A 22 0.67 -5.68 -2.41
CA ILE A 22 -0.07 -6.71 -1.69
C ILE A 22 0.34 -6.70 -0.22
N GLY A 23 -0.66 -6.76 0.66
CA GLY A 23 -0.41 -6.76 2.10
C GLY A 23 -1.61 -7.24 2.92
N THR A 24 -1.57 -6.90 4.20
CA THR A 24 -2.57 -7.34 5.18
C THR A 24 -3.67 -6.27 5.32
N VAL A 25 -4.90 -6.68 5.59
CA VAL A 25 -5.98 -5.81 6.12
C VAL A 25 -6.49 -6.41 7.42
N GLY A 26 -7.05 -5.61 8.32
CA GLY A 26 -7.50 -6.10 9.62
C GLY A 26 -7.79 -4.99 10.63
N PRO A 27 -8.13 -5.35 11.89
CA PRO A 27 -8.66 -4.37 12.84
C PRO A 27 -7.66 -3.30 13.26
N LYS A 28 -6.36 -3.64 13.25
CA LYS A 28 -5.26 -2.76 13.68
C LYS A 28 -4.40 -2.29 12.52
N GLN A 29 -4.98 -1.94 11.37
CA GLN A 29 -4.21 -1.61 10.17
C GLN A 29 -4.39 -0.14 9.79
N GLY A 30 -3.26 0.53 9.57
CA GLY A 30 -3.19 1.97 9.29
C GLY A 30 -3.70 2.40 7.92
N LEU A 31 -3.82 3.72 7.74
CA LEU A 31 -4.06 4.39 6.45
C LEU A 31 -2.76 4.48 5.66
N ILE A 32 -2.76 3.98 4.43
CA ILE A 32 -1.61 4.11 3.52
C ILE A 32 -1.95 5.09 2.41
N ARG A 33 -1.14 6.13 2.26
CA ARG A 33 -1.16 6.96 1.06
C ARG A 33 -0.23 6.37 0.01
N PHE A 34 -0.79 6.02 -1.14
CA PHE A 34 -0.04 5.53 -2.29
C PHE A 34 0.22 6.65 -3.29
N SER A 35 1.47 6.74 -3.74
CA SER A 35 1.91 7.65 -4.79
C SER A 35 2.67 6.90 -5.89
N LEU A 36 2.68 7.48 -7.09
CA LEU A 36 3.46 7.03 -8.23
C LEU A 36 4.27 8.21 -8.75
N ASP A 37 5.57 8.03 -8.91
CA ASP A 37 6.50 9.05 -9.44
C ASP A 37 6.41 10.38 -8.67
N GLY A 38 6.24 10.28 -7.34
CA GLY A 38 6.11 11.43 -6.44
C GLY A 38 4.73 12.08 -6.42
N LYS A 39 3.76 11.62 -7.23
CA LYS A 39 2.39 12.13 -7.25
C LYS A 39 1.46 11.25 -6.44
N ASP A 40 0.78 11.85 -5.46
CA ASP A 40 -0.27 11.19 -4.67
C ASP A 40 -1.40 10.69 -5.59
N ILE A 41 -1.76 9.42 -5.44
CA ILE A 41 -2.82 8.76 -6.22
C ILE A 41 -4.05 8.52 -5.36
N THR A 42 -3.87 7.89 -4.19
CA THR A 42 -4.99 7.54 -3.31
C THR A 42 -4.54 7.31 -1.88
N THR A 43 -5.47 7.37 -0.93
CA THR A 43 -5.28 6.92 0.45
C THR A 43 -6.20 5.72 0.68
N PHE A 44 -5.63 4.61 1.14
CA PHE A 44 -6.34 3.35 1.35
C PHE A 44 -6.42 3.02 2.84
N ASP A 45 -7.65 2.88 3.35
CA ASP A 45 -7.92 2.40 4.70
C ASP A 45 -7.96 0.85 4.73
N ARG A 46 -7.09 0.30 5.58
CA ARG A 46 -6.89 -1.15 5.75
C ARG A 46 -7.67 -1.72 6.93
N GLY A 47 -8.43 -0.89 7.66
CA GLY A 47 -9.32 -1.30 8.74
C GLY A 47 -10.37 -2.30 8.28
N ARG A 48 -10.33 -3.52 8.80
CA ARG A 48 -11.32 -4.59 8.52
C ARG A 48 -11.62 -5.40 9.78
N PRO A 49 -12.85 -5.95 9.97
CA PRO A 49 -13.20 -6.66 11.21
C PRO A 49 -12.36 -7.91 11.50
N LYS A 50 -11.77 -8.52 10.47
CA LYS A 50 -10.94 -9.72 10.56
C LYS A 50 -9.64 -9.54 9.80
N LEU A 51 -8.57 -10.13 10.30
CA LEU A 51 -7.26 -10.13 9.65
C LEU A 51 -7.32 -10.99 8.37
N LYS A 52 -6.88 -10.43 7.26
CA LYS A 52 -6.70 -11.12 5.98
C LYS A 52 -5.36 -10.74 5.37
N CYS A 53 -4.57 -11.75 5.03
CA CYS A 53 -3.30 -11.61 4.31
C CYS A 53 -3.52 -11.60 2.79
N ASP A 54 -2.46 -11.34 2.03
CA ASP A 54 -2.47 -11.43 0.56
C ASP A 54 -3.55 -10.58 -0.15
N GLN A 55 -3.92 -9.44 0.43
CA GLN A 55 -4.90 -8.54 -0.16
C GLN A 55 -4.23 -7.50 -1.04
N VAL A 56 -4.85 -7.19 -2.19
CA VAL A 56 -4.42 -6.08 -3.05
C VAL A 56 -4.78 -4.77 -2.37
N LEU A 57 -3.75 -4.02 -1.96
CA LEU A 57 -3.91 -2.72 -1.31
C LEU A 57 -3.91 -1.58 -2.33
N PHE A 58 -3.14 -1.75 -3.41
CA PHE A 58 -3.01 -0.79 -4.49
C PHE A 58 -2.69 -1.51 -5.79
N LYS A 59 -3.25 -1.01 -6.90
CA LYS A 59 -2.96 -1.54 -8.23
C LYS A 59 -3.08 -0.43 -9.27
N LEU A 60 -2.10 -0.35 -10.15
CA LEU A 60 -2.15 0.44 -11.38
C LEU A 60 -1.74 -0.43 -12.57
N SER A 61 -2.35 -0.13 -13.70
CA SER A 61 -2.09 -0.76 -15.00
C SER A 61 -2.11 0.31 -16.09
N ASN A 62 -1.65 -0.04 -17.30
CA ASN A 62 -1.58 0.86 -18.45
C ASN A 62 -0.67 2.09 -18.20
N LEU A 63 0.36 1.93 -17.38
CA LEU A 63 1.42 2.92 -17.28
C LEU A 63 2.24 2.91 -18.59
N PRO A 64 2.77 4.06 -19.03
CA PRO A 64 3.74 4.09 -20.11
C PRO A 64 4.88 3.11 -19.83
N LEU A 65 5.43 2.46 -20.86
CA LEU A 65 6.60 1.61 -20.65
C LEU A 65 7.78 2.50 -20.23
N GLY A 66 8.16 2.43 -18.97
CA GLY A 66 9.19 3.28 -18.40
C GLY A 66 9.60 2.85 -17.02
N GLU A 67 10.55 3.59 -16.46
CA GLU A 67 10.87 3.50 -15.04
C GLU A 67 9.83 4.28 -14.24
N HIS A 68 9.33 3.65 -13.19
CA HIS A 68 8.34 4.21 -12.27
C HIS A 68 8.72 3.89 -10.83
N THR A 69 8.36 4.77 -9.92
CA THR A 69 8.54 4.56 -8.48
C THR A 69 7.21 4.61 -7.77
N VAL A 70 6.77 3.47 -7.23
CA VAL A 70 5.61 3.41 -6.33
C VAL A 70 6.07 3.68 -4.91
N SER A 71 5.31 4.47 -4.16
CA SER A 71 5.55 4.69 -2.74
C SER A 71 4.27 4.51 -1.93
N GLY A 72 4.42 4.04 -0.69
CA GLY A 72 3.36 3.88 0.29
C GLY A 72 3.79 4.51 1.60
N LEU A 73 3.11 5.58 2.00
CA LEU A 73 3.35 6.31 3.24
C LEU A 73 2.30 5.94 4.27
N LEU A 74 2.72 5.50 5.46
CA LEU A 74 1.80 5.38 6.60
C LEU A 74 1.45 6.79 7.08
N VAL A 75 0.22 7.23 6.80
CA VAL A 75 -0.24 8.59 7.13
C VAL A 75 -1.03 8.67 8.44
N GLY A 76 -1.36 7.54 9.04
CA GLY A 76 -2.00 7.48 10.36
C GLY A 76 -2.51 6.09 10.74
N GLY A 77 -3.05 5.99 11.95
CA GLY A 77 -3.86 4.84 12.37
C GLY A 77 -5.10 4.70 11.50
N GLY A 78 -5.53 3.47 11.22
CA GLY A 78 -6.78 3.24 10.50
C GLY A 78 -7.90 3.08 11.52
N THR A 79 -9.16 3.27 11.10
CA THR A 79 -10.27 3.06 12.01
C THR A 79 -10.47 1.57 12.24
N ASN A 80 -10.35 1.13 13.49
CA ASN A 80 -10.68 -0.22 13.89
C ASN A 80 -12.21 -0.38 13.82
N PRO A 81 -12.76 -1.18 12.89
CA PRO A 81 -14.22 -1.27 12.71
C PRO A 81 -14.91 -2.01 13.87
N ASN A 82 -14.17 -2.63 14.78
CA ASN A 82 -14.73 -3.33 15.93
C ASN A 82 -14.83 -2.44 17.18
N THR A 83 -13.98 -1.40 17.30
CA THR A 83 -13.93 -0.52 18.49
C THR A 83 -14.21 0.95 18.18
N GLY A 84 -14.06 1.36 16.92
CA GLY A 84 -14.13 2.77 16.50
C GLY A 84 -12.86 3.57 16.81
N GLU A 85 -11.85 2.96 17.44
CA GLU A 85 -10.58 3.61 17.78
C GLU A 85 -9.63 3.66 16.57
N GLU A 86 -8.72 4.62 16.55
CA GLU A 86 -7.63 4.69 15.56
C GLU A 86 -6.45 3.81 16.01
N ASP A 87 -6.25 2.69 15.33
CA ASP A 87 -5.14 1.73 15.56
C ASP A 87 -4.46 1.42 14.22
N GLY A 88 -3.13 1.33 14.15
CA GLY A 88 -2.50 1.05 12.86
C GLY A 88 -1.07 0.54 12.90
N VAL A 89 -0.86 -0.65 12.35
CA VAL A 89 0.45 -1.16 11.94
C VAL A 89 0.57 -1.12 10.42
N PHE A 90 1.73 -0.72 9.91
CA PHE A 90 2.08 -0.82 8.50
C PHE A 90 2.71 -2.18 8.21
N SER A 91 2.10 -2.95 7.31
CA SER A 91 2.65 -4.22 6.85
C SER A 91 2.43 -4.36 5.34
N VAL A 92 3.51 -4.33 4.58
CA VAL A 92 3.51 -4.71 3.16
C VAL A 92 4.15 -6.07 3.04
N GLN A 93 3.47 -6.99 2.35
CA GLN A 93 3.94 -8.37 2.22
C GLN A 93 4.78 -8.54 0.96
N ARG A 94 4.30 -8.04 -0.19
CA ARG A 94 5.03 -8.10 -1.46
C ARG A 94 4.55 -7.07 -2.46
N ILE A 95 5.40 -6.80 -3.45
CA ILE A 95 5.08 -5.99 -4.63
C ILE A 95 5.19 -6.90 -5.85
N LYS A 96 4.26 -6.75 -6.78
CA LYS A 96 4.35 -7.33 -8.13
C LYS A 96 4.34 -6.19 -9.15
N TYR A 97 5.08 -6.32 -10.23
CA TYR A 97 5.06 -5.37 -11.34
C TYR A 97 5.02 -6.12 -12.67
N THR A 98 4.44 -5.48 -13.69
CA THR A 98 4.28 -6.04 -15.03
C THR A 98 5.32 -5.43 -15.96
N VAL A 99 6.11 -6.29 -16.60
CA VAL A 99 6.98 -5.91 -17.72
C VAL A 99 6.33 -6.49 -18.97
N PRO A 100 6.07 -5.71 -20.04
CA PRO A 100 5.65 -6.26 -21.32
C PRO A 100 6.69 -7.28 -21.81
N ASP A 101 6.23 -8.37 -22.43
CA ASP A 101 7.13 -9.28 -23.12
C ASP A 101 7.97 -8.49 -24.15
N LYS A 102 9.26 -8.81 -24.21
CA LYS A 102 10.15 -8.27 -25.24
C LYS A 102 9.68 -8.69 -26.63
#